data_AF-A0A950DCC6-F1
#
_entry.id   AF-A0A950DCC6-F1
#
_cell.length_a   1.000
_cell.length_b   1.000
_cell.length_c   1.000
_cell.angle_alpha   90.00
_cell.angle_beta   90.00
_cell.angle_gamma   90.00
#
_symmetry.space_group_name_H-M   'P 1'
#
loop_
_entity.id
_entity.type
_entity.pdbx_description
1 polymer ?
#
loop_
_entity_poly.entity_id
_entity_poly.type
_entity_poly.pdbx_seq_one_letter_code
_entity_poly.pdbx_strand_id
1 'polypeptide(L)'
;MNNPESPTLPTLDPVAGSRFDRLVAKYHEDHVHPVNHFLHVGVGWPIMAAAVVLIPFRSLWSLALFVLSYAIMWFGHFVFERNLPTVFRHPATPFLMAWAVIQNLGRGLARLVFPRR
;
A
#
# COMPACT_ATOMS: atom_id res chain seq x y z
N MET A 1 -3.07 43.41 -37.05
CA MET A 1 -3.49 42.02 -36.78
C MET A 1 -2.53 41.47 -35.73
N ASN A 2 -2.78 41.76 -34.45
CA ASN A 2 -1.95 41.28 -33.34
C ASN A 2 -2.82 40.34 -32.52
N ASN A 3 -2.50 39.05 -32.56
CA ASN A 3 -3.12 38.04 -31.71
C ASN A 3 -2.42 38.11 -30.34
N PRO A 4 -3.10 38.41 -29.22
CA PRO A 4 -2.45 38.32 -27.93
C PRO A 4 -2.16 36.85 -27.63
N GLU A 5 -0.88 36.52 -27.46
CA GLU A 5 -0.45 35.20 -27.02
C GLU A 5 -1.17 34.87 -25.71
N SER A 6 -1.99 33.82 -25.73
CA SER A 6 -2.62 33.27 -24.53
C SER A 6 -1.53 32.97 -23.50
N PRO A 7 -1.72 33.33 -22.21
CA PRO A 7 -0.75 33.00 -21.18
C PRO A 7 -0.54 31.48 -21.17
N THR A 8 0.67 31.03 -21.47
CA THR A 8 1.08 29.65 -21.26
C THR A 8 0.94 29.37 -19.77
N LEU A 9 -0.13 28.67 -19.40
CA LEU A 9 -0.31 28.19 -18.03
C LEU A 9 0.95 27.39 -17.67
N PRO A 10 1.57 27.64 -16.49
CA PRO A 10 2.71 26.87 -16.06
C PRO A 10 2.32 25.39 -16.08
N THR A 11 2.97 24.62 -16.95
CA THR A 11 2.97 23.16 -16.86
C THR A 11 3.51 22.81 -15.49
N LEU A 12 2.62 22.51 -14.55
CA LEU A 12 2.99 22.09 -13.21
C LEU A 12 3.83 20.82 -13.36
N ASP A 13 5.13 20.92 -13.06
CA ASP A 13 6.05 19.80 -13.14
C ASP A 13 5.53 18.64 -12.27
N PRO A 14 5.38 17.41 -12.81
CA PRO A 14 4.88 16.26 -12.05
C PRO A 14 5.91 15.72 -11.02
N VAL A 15 6.96 16.48 -10.67
CA VAL A 15 8.18 15.99 -10.01
C VAL A 15 8.52 16.77 -8.74
N ALA A 16 7.56 16.97 -7.83
CA ALA A 16 7.82 17.54 -6.49
C ALA A 16 7.42 16.62 -5.32
N GLY A 17 7.20 15.33 -5.56
CA GLY A 17 6.89 14.35 -4.51
C GLY A 17 8.12 13.61 -4.00
N SER A 18 8.22 13.37 -2.68
CA SER A 18 9.21 12.47 -2.07
C SER A 18 9.06 11.03 -2.62
N ARG A 19 10.06 10.16 -2.37
CA ARG A 19 9.96 8.73 -2.74
C ARG A 19 8.72 8.06 -2.14
N PHE A 20 8.29 8.51 -0.96
CA PHE A 20 7.08 8.02 -0.31
C PHE A 20 5.83 8.45 -1.07
N ASP A 21 5.75 9.71 -1.49
CA ASP A 21 4.59 10.24 -2.22
C ASP A 21 4.37 9.51 -3.55
N ARG A 22 5.47 9.16 -4.24
CA ARG A 22 5.39 8.32 -5.44
C ARG A 22 4.87 6.91 -5.16
N LEU A 23 5.26 6.31 -4.04
CA LEU A 23 4.76 4.99 -3.64
C LEU A 23 3.27 5.03 -3.29
N VAL A 24 2.83 6.08 -2.58
CA VAL A 24 1.42 6.29 -2.23
C VAL A 24 0.58 6.52 -3.50
N ALA A 25 1.02 7.41 -4.39
CA ALA A 25 0.34 7.64 -5.66
C ALA A 25 0.23 6.35 -6.47
N LYS A 26 1.31 5.57 -6.53
CA LYS A 26 1.32 4.28 -7.23
C LYS A 26 0.38 3.26 -6.59
N TYR A 27 0.30 3.21 -5.26
CA TYR A 27 -0.65 2.35 -4.55
C TYR A 27 -2.10 2.70 -4.91
N HIS A 28 -2.44 4.00 -4.91
CA HIS A 28 -3.78 4.45 -5.28
C HIS A 28 -4.14 4.11 -6.73
N GLU A 29 -3.19 4.25 -7.65
CA GLU A 29 -3.35 3.86 -9.06
C GLU A 29 -3.54 2.36 -9.23
N ASP A 30 -2.81 1.54 -8.46
CA ASP A 30 -2.87 0.07 -8.57
C ASP A 30 -4.10 -0.54 -7.84
N HIS A 31 -4.84 0.24 -7.04
CA HIS A 31 -5.96 -0.21 -6.20
C HIS A 31 -7.21 0.70 -6.28
N VAL A 32 -7.65 1.04 -7.50
CA VAL A 32 -8.81 1.91 -7.72
C VAL A 32 -10.13 1.19 -7.43
N HIS A 33 -10.22 -0.11 -7.72
CA HIS A 33 -11.44 -0.87 -7.58
C HIS A 33 -11.76 -1.16 -6.10
N PRO A 34 -12.95 -0.80 -5.59
CA PRO A 34 -13.27 -0.90 -4.17
C PRO A 34 -13.21 -2.33 -3.63
N VAL A 35 -13.56 -3.33 -4.46
CA VAL A 35 -13.43 -4.75 -4.08
C VAL A 35 -11.96 -5.16 -3.94
N ASN A 36 -11.07 -4.71 -4.83
CA ASN A 36 -9.65 -5.03 -4.71
C ASN A 36 -9.06 -4.38 -3.45
N HIS A 37 -9.42 -3.13 -3.19
CA HIS A 37 -9.03 -2.44 -1.96
C HIS A 37 -9.54 -3.17 -0.71
N PHE A 38 -10.79 -3.65 -0.70
CA PHE A 38 -11.33 -4.44 0.42
C PHE A 38 -10.64 -5.79 0.58
N LEU A 39 -10.36 -6.52 -0.52
CA LEU A 39 -9.62 -7.78 -0.47
C LEU A 39 -8.21 -7.58 0.10
N HIS A 40 -7.59 -6.43 -0.13
CA HIS A 40 -6.31 -6.09 0.49
C HIS A 40 -6.46 -5.71 1.96
N VAL A 41 -7.20 -4.65 2.26
CA VAL A 41 -7.22 -4.02 3.59
C VAL A 41 -8.14 -4.76 4.56
N GLY A 42 -9.31 -5.21 4.10
CA GLY A 42 -10.32 -5.86 4.92
C GLY A 42 -10.09 -7.36 5.14
N VAL A 43 -9.34 -8.02 4.25
CA VAL A 43 -9.17 -9.49 4.29
C VAL A 43 -7.70 -9.90 4.30
N GLY A 44 -6.94 -9.54 3.27
CA GLY A 44 -5.55 -9.96 3.09
C GLY A 44 -4.63 -9.52 4.23
N TRP A 45 -4.67 -8.24 4.59
CA TRP A 45 -3.84 -7.67 5.67
C TRP A 45 -4.14 -8.29 7.05
N PRO A 46 -5.40 -8.46 7.49
CA PRO A 46 -5.71 -9.18 8.71
C PRO A 46 -5.19 -10.62 8.74
N ILE A 47 -5.33 -11.37 7.63
CA ILE A 47 -4.82 -12.75 7.53
C ILE A 47 -3.29 -12.76 7.61
N MET A 48 -2.61 -11.82 6.93
CA MET A 48 -1.15 -11.67 7.01
C MET A 48 -0.68 -11.36 8.43
N ALA A 49 -1.37 -10.46 9.14
CA ALA A 49 -1.06 -10.15 10.53
C ALA A 49 -1.20 -11.38 11.43
N ALA A 50 -2.27 -12.16 11.26
CA ALA A 50 -2.46 -13.44 11.97
C ALA A 50 -1.35 -14.44 11.63
N ALA A 51 -0.95 -14.54 10.36
CA ALA A 51 0.15 -15.39 9.93
C ALA A 51 1.44 -15.05 10.68
N VAL A 52 1.80 -13.77 10.77
CA VAL A 52 3.02 -13.32 11.48
C VAL A 52 2.96 -13.65 12.98
N VAL A 53 1.84 -13.40 13.65
CA VAL A 53 1.66 -13.71 15.08
C VAL A 53 1.76 -15.21 15.36
N LEU A 54 1.32 -16.05 14.41
CA LEU A 54 1.25 -17.49 14.60
C LEU A 54 2.58 -18.23 14.33
N ILE A 55 3.59 -17.54 13.78
CA ILE A 55 4.92 -18.11 13.46
C ILE A 55 5.49 -18.96 14.61
N PRO A 56 5.61 -18.46 15.86
CA PRO A 56 6.23 -19.22 16.95
C PRO A 56 5.34 -20.35 17.49
N PHE A 57 4.04 -20.36 17.21
CA PHE A 57 3.09 -21.30 17.80
C PHE A 57 2.73 -22.45 16.85
N ARG A 58 2.53 -22.14 15.55
CA ARG A 58 2.08 -23.08 14.52
C ARG A 58 2.66 -22.67 13.16
N SER A 59 3.95 -22.92 12.94
CA SER A 59 4.69 -22.48 11.74
C SER A 59 4.08 -22.94 10.41
N LEU A 60 3.57 -24.18 10.32
CA LEU A 60 2.89 -24.65 9.10
C LEU A 60 1.59 -23.90 8.81
N TRP A 61 0.81 -23.60 9.86
CA TRP A 61 -0.41 -22.81 9.72
C TRP A 61 -0.11 -21.36 9.38
N SER A 62 0.96 -20.80 9.95
CA SER A 62 1.47 -19.49 9.60
C SER A 62 1.83 -19.40 8.12
N LEU A 63 2.55 -20.39 7.57
CA LEU A 63 2.86 -20.45 6.14
C LEU A 63 1.59 -20.55 5.28
N ALA A 64 0.62 -21.38 5.69
CA ALA A 64 -0.65 -21.50 4.97
C ALA A 64 -1.42 -20.18 4.93
N LEU A 65 -1.51 -19.47 6.06
CA LEU A 65 -2.15 -18.15 6.14
C LEU A 65 -1.40 -17.09 5.34
N PHE A 66 -0.07 -17.13 5.34
CA PHE A 66 0.77 -16.25 4.53
C PHE A 66 0.46 -16.44 3.04
N VAL A 67 0.47 -17.68 2.54
CA VAL A 67 0.14 -17.98 1.13
C VAL A 67 -1.30 -17.56 0.81
N LEU A 68 -2.26 -17.87 1.70
CA LEU A 68 -3.66 -17.51 1.52
C LEU A 68 -3.86 -15.99 1.41
N SER A 69 -3.18 -15.21 2.25
CA SER A 69 -3.27 -13.74 2.20
C SER A 69 -2.81 -13.19 0.85
N TYR A 70 -1.69 -13.69 0.32
CA TYR A 70 -1.19 -13.30 -1.01
C TYR A 70 -2.13 -13.71 -2.13
N ALA A 71 -2.69 -14.94 -2.08
CA ALA A 71 -3.64 -15.41 -3.07
C ALA A 71 -4.88 -14.50 -3.16
N ILE A 72 -5.43 -14.08 -2.01
CA ILE A 72 -6.58 -13.17 -1.94
C ILE A 72 -6.26 -11.79 -2.52
N MET A 73 -5.11 -11.22 -2.14
CA MET A 73 -4.66 -9.91 -2.62
C MET A 73 -4.42 -9.93 -4.14
N TRP A 74 -3.73 -10.94 -4.64
CA TRP A 74 -3.48 -11.09 -6.07
C TRP A 74 -4.74 -11.38 -6.87
N PHE A 75 -5.70 -12.13 -6.32
CA PHE A 75 -7.01 -12.31 -6.95
C PHE A 75 -7.70 -10.96 -7.19
N GLY A 76 -7.62 -10.06 -6.21
CA GLY A 76 -8.07 -8.67 -6.34
C GLY A 76 -7.48 -7.96 -7.57
N HIS A 77 -6.16 -8.01 -7.68
CA HIS A 77 -5.42 -7.41 -8.79
C HIS A 77 -5.75 -8.04 -10.15
N PHE A 78 -5.81 -9.37 -10.25
CA PHE A 78 -6.00 -10.03 -11.53
C PHE A 78 -7.44 -9.97 -12.04
N VAL A 79 -8.42 -10.06 -11.15
CA VAL A 79 -9.84 -10.13 -11.55
C VAL A 79 -10.48 -8.75 -11.67
N PHE A 80 -10.22 -7.85 -10.70
CA PHE A 80 -10.90 -6.57 -10.64
C PHE A 80 -10.08 -5.44 -11.28
N GLU A 81 -8.80 -5.32 -10.94
CA GLU A 81 -7.94 -4.25 -11.51
C GLU A 81 -7.36 -4.62 -12.87
N ARG A 82 -7.23 -5.93 -13.14
CA ARG A 82 -6.53 -6.48 -14.31
C ARG A 82 -5.11 -5.94 -14.49
N ASN A 83 -4.40 -5.73 -13.37
CA ASN A 83 -3.02 -5.26 -13.35
C ASN A 83 -2.09 -6.30 -12.69
N LEU A 84 -0.78 -6.12 -12.89
CA LEU A 84 0.24 -6.93 -12.23
C LEU A 84 0.62 -6.27 -10.90
N PRO A 85 0.56 -7.00 -9.77
CA PRO A 85 0.99 -6.50 -8.48
C PRO A 85 2.39 -5.86 -8.53
N THR A 86 2.53 -4.67 -7.93
CA THR A 86 3.79 -3.91 -7.91
C THR A 86 4.97 -4.72 -7.35
N VAL A 87 4.68 -5.68 -6.47
CA VAL A 87 5.66 -6.59 -5.86
C VAL A 87 6.47 -7.35 -6.91
N PHE A 88 5.90 -7.66 -8.09
CA PHE A 88 6.62 -8.34 -9.16
C PHE A 88 7.70 -7.46 -9.80
N ARG A 89 7.54 -6.13 -9.80
CA ARG A 89 8.53 -5.17 -10.32
C ARG A 89 9.46 -4.66 -9.22
N HIS A 90 8.94 -4.56 -8.01
CA HIS A 90 9.62 -3.99 -6.85
C HIS A 90 9.45 -4.93 -5.64
N PRO A 91 10.28 -5.98 -5.54
CA PRO A 91 10.13 -7.01 -4.50
C PRO A 91 10.38 -6.47 -3.08
N ALA A 92 11.04 -5.32 -2.94
CA ALA A 92 11.25 -4.65 -1.65
C ALA A 92 10.00 -3.93 -1.12
N THR A 93 8.96 -3.74 -1.95
CA THR A 93 7.77 -2.94 -1.60
C THR A 93 7.05 -3.43 -0.34
N PRO A 94 6.80 -4.74 -0.14
CA PRO A 94 6.14 -5.23 1.07
C PRO A 94 6.90 -4.87 2.35
N PHE A 95 8.23 -4.93 2.35
CA PHE A 95 9.05 -4.59 3.51
C PHE A 95 8.99 -3.10 3.84
N LEU A 96 9.02 -2.24 2.81
CA LEU A 96 8.87 -0.79 2.98
C LEU A 96 7.50 -0.44 3.57
N MET A 97 6.43 -1.09 3.09
CA MET A 97 5.08 -0.88 3.60
C MET A 97 4.94 -1.39 5.04
N ALA A 98 5.47 -2.58 5.35
CA ALA A 98 5.49 -3.11 6.72
C ALA A 98 6.21 -2.15 7.68
N TRP A 99 7.36 -1.62 7.28
CA TRP A 99 8.10 -0.63 8.06
C TRP A 99 7.31 0.67 8.29
N ALA A 100 6.63 1.17 7.26
CA ALA A 100 5.78 2.35 7.38
C ALA A 100 4.61 2.14 8.36
N VAL A 101 3.97 0.96 8.31
CA VAL A 101 2.90 0.57 9.23
C VAL A 101 3.42 0.51 10.68
N ILE A 102 4.55 -0.15 10.91
CA ILE A 102 5.17 -0.26 12.25
C ILE A 102 5.48 1.13 12.82
N GLN A 103 6.08 2.02 12.03
CA GLN A 103 6.34 3.39 12.46
C GLN A 103 5.06 4.17 12.79
N ASN A 104 4.02 4.04 11.96
CA ASN A 104 2.75 4.73 12.19
C ASN A 104 2.05 4.24 13.47
N LEU A 105 2.06 2.93 13.72
CA LEU A 105 1.56 2.34 14.97
C LEU A 105 2.34 2.86 16.18
N GLY A 106 3.67 2.88 16.11
CA GLY A 106 4.53 3.40 17.18
C GLY A 106 4.27 4.89 17.49
N ARG A 107 4.15 5.74 16.45
CA ARG A 107 3.79 7.16 16.63
C ARG A 107 2.39 7.33 17.20
N GLY A 108 1.43 6.51 16.77
CA GLY A 108 0.07 6.50 17.31
C GLY A 108 0.06 6.18 18.80
N LEU A 109 0.76 5.13 19.20
CA LEU A 109 0.93 4.75 20.60
C LEU A 109 1.62 5.85 21.41
N ALA A 110 2.68 6.46 20.88
CA ALA A 110 3.38 7.56 21.55
C ALA A 110 2.47 8.77 21.81
N ARG A 111 1.54 9.10 20.90
CA ARG A 111 0.55 10.18 21.11
C ARG A 111 -0.45 9.86 22.23
N LEU A 112 -0.78 8.59 22.42
CA LEU A 112 -1.66 8.14 23.49
C LEU A 112 -0.94 8.16 24.86
N VAL A 113 0.34 7.78 24.88
CA VAL A 113 1.16 7.72 26.11
C VAL A 113 1.69 9.09 26.52
N PHE A 114 2.04 9.94 25.56
CA PHE A 114 2.51 11.31 25.78
C PHE A 114 1.57 12.30 25.08
N PRO A 115 0.39 12.60 25.66
CA PRO A 115 -0.48 13.63 25.13
C PRO A 115 0.29 14.95 25.11
N ARG A 116 0.48 15.54 23.92
CA ARG A 116 1.03 16.90 23.81
C ARG A 116 0.08 17.84 24.54
N ARG A 117 0.52 18.40 25.67
CA ARG A 117 -0.13 19.54 26.33
C ARG A 117 0.08 20.80 25.51
#